data_AF-A0A6J6KDJ2-F1
#
_entry.id   AF-A0A6J6KDJ2-F1
#
_cell.length_a   1.000
_cell.length_b   1.000
_cell.length_c   1.000
_cell.angle_alpha   90.00
_cell.angle_beta   90.00
_cell.angle_gamma   90.00
#
_symmetry.space_group_name_H-M   'P 1'
#
loop_
_entity.id
_entity.type
_entity.pdbx_description
1 polymer ?
#
loop_
_entity_poly.entity_id
_entity_poly.type
_entity_poly.pdbx_seq_one_letter_code
_entity_poly.pdbx_strand_id
1 'polypeptide(L)'
;MSFWSLEKIVGALNGLSGLKLPISADARQIAFIVAIGITLRVIMEDLATYAYPVRLEKVSPDYKDPSTFQQVISLEFKTFVFITLAIPFVGFNIQLALGTFFFLLPSILGLTVGDRYPKLPVIGRILPKGALKIVAMVFIGSIFANWVEGLFETPEDFIPWSFALLAIPGLFLKFAGDMSQKPKNDWRRTDFGRTVYRVGGIVIYILIVQMVRGVDLAAWL
;
A
#
# COMPACT_ATOMS: atom_id res chain seq x y z
N MET A 1 -12.61 0.12 -2.04
CA MET A 1 -12.17 -0.23 -0.66
C MET A 1 -12.76 -1.59 -0.32
N SER A 2 -11.99 -2.48 0.30
CA SER A 2 -12.50 -3.80 0.71
C SER A 2 -13.10 -3.75 2.11
N PHE A 3 -13.94 -4.75 2.44
CA PHE A 3 -14.46 -5.00 3.78
C PHE A 3 -13.36 -4.92 4.85
N TRP A 4 -12.25 -5.60 4.62
CA TRP A 4 -11.11 -5.65 5.54
C TRP A 4 -10.45 -4.29 5.77
N SER A 5 -10.35 -3.45 4.73
CA SER A 5 -9.81 -2.10 4.88
C SER A 5 -10.70 -1.23 5.79
N LEU A 6 -12.03 -1.32 5.62
CA LEU A 6 -12.99 -0.57 6.42
C LEU A 6 -12.99 -1.00 7.88
N GLU A 7 -12.97 -2.31 8.14
CA GLU A 7 -12.91 -2.85 9.50
C GLU A 7 -11.69 -2.31 10.25
N LYS A 8 -10.51 -2.29 9.60
CA LYS A 8 -9.28 -1.76 10.20
C LYS A 8 -9.31 -0.25 10.39
N ILE A 9 -9.89 0.52 9.45
CA ILE A 9 -10.04 1.97 9.60
C ILE A 9 -10.93 2.31 10.79
N VAL A 10 -12.08 1.65 10.92
CA VAL A 10 -13.01 1.88 12.04
C VAL A 10 -12.35 1.48 13.36
N GLY A 11 -11.65 0.33 13.40
CA GLY A 11 -10.89 -0.07 14.58
C GLY A 11 -9.78 0.91 14.97
N ALA A 12 -9.14 1.57 13.99
CA ALA A 12 -8.10 2.56 14.23
C ALA A 12 -8.62 3.90 14.79
N LEU A 13 -9.94 4.14 14.78
CA LEU A 13 -10.54 5.38 15.32
C LEU A 13 -10.27 5.57 16.81
N ASN A 14 -10.11 4.48 17.57
CA ASN A 14 -9.71 4.57 18.98
C ASN A 14 -8.34 5.23 19.13
N GLY A 15 -7.38 4.82 18.30
CA GLY A 15 -6.04 5.41 18.30
C GLY A 15 -6.05 6.87 17.84
N LEU A 16 -6.87 7.19 16.84
CA LEU A 16 -7.01 8.57 16.35
C LEU A 16 -7.68 9.52 17.35
N SER A 17 -8.68 9.03 18.09
CA SER A 17 -9.44 9.86 19.05
C SER A 17 -8.78 9.93 20.43
N GLY A 18 -7.83 9.05 20.74
CA GLY A 18 -7.30 8.87 22.09
C GLY A 18 -8.33 8.34 23.09
N LEU A 19 -9.51 7.90 22.61
CA LEU A 19 -10.62 7.43 23.42
C LEU A 19 -10.99 5.99 23.04
N LYS A 20 -11.59 5.25 23.98
CA LYS A 20 -12.25 3.98 23.68
C LYS A 20 -13.63 4.27 23.09
N LEU A 21 -13.74 4.26 21.77
CA LEU A 21 -15.00 4.47 21.07
C LEU A 21 -15.79 3.15 20.98
N PRO A 22 -17.06 3.13 21.37
CA PRO A 22 -17.93 1.96 21.22
C PRO A 22 -18.05 1.50 19.77
N ILE A 23 -17.99 2.42 18.80
CA ILE A 23 -18.09 2.14 17.36
C ILE A 23 -17.03 1.15 16.86
N SER A 24 -15.88 1.10 17.53
CA SER A 24 -14.79 0.19 17.18
C SER A 24 -15.12 -1.27 17.47
N ALA A 25 -16.04 -1.55 18.41
CA ALA A 25 -16.53 -2.90 18.68
C ALA A 25 -17.40 -3.42 17.52
N ASP A 26 -18.15 -2.52 16.88
CA ASP A 26 -19.04 -2.84 15.76
C ASP A 26 -18.35 -2.70 14.39
N ALA A 27 -17.02 -2.53 14.37
CA ALA A 27 -16.24 -2.30 13.15
C ALA A 27 -16.53 -3.33 12.05
N ARG A 28 -16.70 -4.59 12.43
CA ARG A 28 -17.03 -5.70 11.51
C ARG A 28 -18.42 -5.55 10.89
N GLN A 29 -19.42 -5.21 11.71
CA GLN A 29 -20.79 -5.02 11.25
C GLN A 29 -20.88 -3.79 10.34
N ILE A 30 -20.22 -2.70 10.72
CA ILE A 30 -20.13 -1.48 9.90
C ILE A 30 -19.46 -1.79 8.57
N ALA A 31 -18.32 -2.48 8.58
CA ALA A 31 -17.63 -2.88 7.36
C ALA A 31 -18.51 -3.73 6.44
N PHE A 32 -19.35 -4.59 7.00
CA PHE A 32 -20.29 -5.41 6.23
C PHE A 32 -21.37 -4.58 5.55
N ILE A 33 -22.00 -3.65 6.29
CA ILE A 33 -23.02 -2.75 5.76
C ILE A 33 -22.44 -1.88 4.64
N VAL A 34 -21.25 -1.32 4.85
CA VAL A 34 -20.57 -0.50 3.83
C VAL A 34 -20.17 -1.35 2.62
N ALA A 35 -19.72 -2.58 2.81
CA ALA A 35 -19.40 -3.48 1.71
C ALA A 35 -20.62 -3.77 0.83
N ILE A 36 -21.80 -3.98 1.43
CA ILE A 36 -23.07 -4.11 0.70
C ILE A 36 -23.39 -2.82 -0.07
N GLY A 37 -23.30 -1.67 0.59
CA GLY A 37 -23.59 -0.37 -0.03
C GLY A 37 -22.68 -0.07 -1.23
N ILE A 38 -21.38 -0.33 -1.10
CA ILE A 38 -20.41 -0.17 -2.21
C ILE A 38 -20.72 -1.16 -3.34
N THR A 39 -21.05 -2.42 -3.02
CA THR A 39 -21.40 -3.42 -4.04
C THR A 39 -22.63 -2.99 -4.82
N LEU A 40 -23.68 -2.54 -4.11
CA LEU A 40 -24.89 -2.03 -4.74
C LEU A 40 -24.60 -0.81 -5.62
N ARG A 41 -23.78 0.14 -5.13
CA ARG A 41 -23.35 1.29 -5.91
C ARG A 41 -22.69 0.86 -7.22
N VAL A 42 -21.73 -0.06 -7.17
CA VAL A 42 -21.01 -0.53 -8.37
C VAL A 42 -21.98 -1.19 -9.35
N ILE A 43 -22.89 -2.05 -8.88
CA ILE A 43 -23.93 -2.65 -9.73
C ILE A 43 -24.80 -1.57 -10.39
N MET A 44 -25.21 -0.56 -9.62
CA MET A 44 -26.00 0.56 -10.16
C MET A 44 -25.22 1.39 -11.18
N GLU A 45 -23.93 1.63 -10.95
CA GLU A 45 -23.04 2.31 -11.90
C GLU A 45 -22.92 1.53 -13.20
N ASP A 46 -22.67 0.22 -13.13
CA ASP A 46 -22.59 -0.65 -14.31
C ASP A 46 -23.91 -0.66 -15.10
N LEU A 47 -25.05 -0.75 -14.41
CA LEU A 47 -26.37 -0.68 -15.04
C LEU A 47 -26.61 0.68 -15.70
N ALA A 48 -26.22 1.78 -15.05
CA ALA A 48 -26.34 3.11 -15.63
C ALA A 48 -25.42 3.30 -16.85
N THR A 49 -24.21 2.74 -16.81
CA THR A 49 -23.29 2.73 -17.96
C THR A 49 -23.83 1.93 -19.12
N TYR A 50 -24.42 0.76 -18.86
CA TYR A 50 -25.07 -0.04 -19.88
C TYR A 50 -26.30 0.65 -20.48
N ALA A 51 -27.12 1.30 -19.65
CA ALA A 51 -28.34 1.98 -20.10
C ALA A 51 -28.08 3.31 -20.84
N TYR A 52 -27.00 4.03 -20.51
CA TYR A 52 -26.71 5.37 -21.04
C TYR A 52 -25.25 5.57 -21.50
N PRO A 53 -24.68 4.72 -22.38
CA PRO A 53 -23.26 4.77 -22.74
C PRO A 53 -22.88 6.05 -23.47
N VAL A 54 -23.70 6.50 -24.42
CA VAL A 54 -23.44 7.70 -25.26
C VAL A 54 -23.41 9.00 -24.44
N ARG A 55 -24.17 9.06 -23.35
CA ARG A 55 -24.22 10.24 -22.47
C ARG A 55 -22.99 10.28 -21.57
N LEU A 56 -22.53 9.14 -21.08
CA LEU A 56 -21.32 9.02 -20.28
C LEU A 56 -20.08 9.41 -21.07
N GLU A 57 -19.96 8.99 -22.33
CA GLU A 57 -18.84 9.36 -23.20
C GLU A 57 -18.78 10.87 -23.42
N LYS A 58 -19.93 11.53 -23.64
CA LYS A 58 -19.99 12.98 -23.83
C LYS A 58 -19.71 13.80 -22.57
N VAL A 59 -19.99 13.25 -21.39
CA VAL A 59 -19.86 13.94 -20.10
C VAL A 59 -18.55 13.60 -19.39
N SER A 60 -17.80 12.58 -19.85
CA SER A 60 -16.48 12.24 -19.30
C SER A 60 -15.43 13.14 -19.93
N PRO A 61 -14.97 14.21 -19.25
CA PRO A 61 -13.95 15.06 -19.80
C PRO A 61 -12.62 14.31 -19.85
N ASP A 62 -11.83 14.61 -20.88
CA ASP A 62 -10.43 14.19 -20.91
C ASP A 62 -9.66 15.05 -19.91
N TYR A 63 -9.31 14.47 -18.76
CA TYR A 63 -8.63 15.19 -17.70
C TYR A 63 -7.19 15.47 -18.13
N LYS A 64 -6.83 16.75 -18.22
CA LYS A 64 -5.42 17.14 -18.41
C LYS A 64 -4.59 16.67 -17.21
N ASP A 65 -3.36 16.29 -17.49
CA ASP A 65 -2.39 15.99 -16.45
C ASP A 65 -2.24 17.18 -15.49
N PRO A 66 -2.13 16.92 -14.18
CA PRO A 66 -2.06 17.97 -13.18
C PRO A 66 -0.77 18.78 -13.35
N SER A 67 -0.88 20.10 -13.22
CA SER A 67 0.31 20.98 -13.28
C SER A 67 1.23 20.74 -12.09
N THR A 68 2.52 21.09 -12.21
CA THR A 68 3.48 20.98 -11.11
C THR A 68 3.00 21.71 -9.86
N PHE A 69 2.36 22.87 -10.01
CA PHE A 69 1.77 23.62 -8.92
C PHE A 69 0.65 22.84 -8.19
N GLN A 70 -0.25 22.20 -8.93
CA GLN A 70 -1.28 21.34 -8.36
C GLN A 70 -0.68 20.12 -7.65
N GLN A 71 0.39 19.54 -8.20
CA GLN A 71 1.08 18.41 -7.57
C GLN A 71 1.78 18.82 -6.26
N VAL A 72 2.37 20.02 -6.21
CA VAL A 72 2.98 20.58 -4.98
C VAL A 72 1.92 20.83 -3.91
N ILE A 73 0.81 21.52 -4.24
CA ILE A 73 -0.30 21.72 -3.29
C ILE A 73 -0.86 20.38 -2.80
N SER A 74 -1.01 19.40 -3.71
CA SER A 74 -1.46 18.06 -3.34
C SER A 74 -0.49 17.39 -2.36
N LEU A 75 0.82 17.57 -2.56
CA LEU A 75 1.84 17.01 -1.68
C LEU A 75 1.82 17.69 -0.30
N GLU A 76 1.69 19.01 -0.23
CA GLU A 76 1.54 19.75 1.03
C GLU A 76 0.30 19.29 1.79
N PHE A 77 -0.86 19.19 1.12
CA PHE A 77 -2.09 18.71 1.76
C PHE A 77 -1.96 17.27 2.25
N LYS A 78 -1.36 16.37 1.46
CA LYS A 78 -1.07 14.99 1.89
C LYS A 78 -0.16 14.96 3.10
N THR A 79 0.86 15.81 3.13
CA THR A 79 1.78 15.94 4.26
C THR A 79 1.04 16.37 5.51
N PHE A 80 0.22 17.42 5.41
CA PHE A 80 -0.58 17.94 6.50
C PHE A 80 -1.50 16.86 7.09
N VAL A 81 -2.25 16.15 6.23
CA VAL A 81 -3.13 15.05 6.65
C VAL A 81 -2.32 13.92 7.29
N PHE A 82 -1.19 13.52 6.69
CA PHE A 82 -0.33 12.47 7.22
C PHE A 82 0.19 12.80 8.62
N ILE A 83 0.78 13.98 8.82
CA ILE A 83 1.30 14.42 10.13
C ILE A 83 0.17 14.48 11.15
N THR A 84 -0.95 15.11 10.79
CA THR A 84 -2.10 15.27 11.69
C THR A 84 -2.65 13.92 12.16
N LEU A 85 -2.75 12.95 11.25
CA LEU A 85 -3.21 11.60 11.58
C LEU A 85 -2.16 10.78 12.34
N ALA A 86 -0.87 11.08 12.20
CA ALA A 86 0.20 10.32 12.84
C ALA A 86 0.50 10.78 14.28
N ILE A 87 0.28 12.06 14.61
CA ILE A 87 0.52 12.62 15.95
C ILE A 87 -0.16 11.80 17.07
N PRO A 88 -1.44 11.39 16.97
CA PRO A 88 -2.07 10.58 18.01
C PRO A 88 -1.40 9.22 18.26
N PHE A 89 -0.71 8.67 17.26
CA PHE A 89 -0.07 7.35 17.37
C PHE A 89 1.38 7.43 17.86
N VAL A 90 2.13 8.44 17.42
CA VAL A 90 3.59 8.49 17.59
C VAL A 90 4.05 9.69 18.42
N GLY A 91 3.18 10.69 18.62
CA GLY A 91 3.53 11.96 19.24
C GLY A 91 4.27 12.92 18.29
N PHE A 92 4.51 14.14 18.77
CA PHE A 92 5.26 15.16 18.03
C PHE A 92 6.75 15.09 18.37
N ASN A 93 7.51 14.29 17.62
CA ASN A 93 8.92 14.00 17.86
C ASN A 93 9.74 13.87 16.56
N ILE A 94 11.04 13.58 16.69
CA ILE A 94 11.94 13.42 15.55
C ILE A 94 11.56 12.22 14.67
N GLN A 95 10.99 11.17 15.25
CA GLN A 95 10.57 9.97 14.53
C GLN A 95 9.40 10.29 13.56
N LEU A 96 8.45 11.13 13.99
CA LEU A 96 7.40 11.65 13.11
C LEU A 96 8.00 12.45 11.94
N ALA A 97 9.00 13.29 12.19
CA ALA A 97 9.66 14.07 11.15
C ALA A 97 10.40 13.15 10.14
N LEU A 98 11.12 12.13 10.62
CA LEU A 98 11.80 11.15 9.78
C LEU A 98 10.82 10.30 8.96
N GLY A 99 9.74 9.80 9.58
CA GLY A 99 8.71 9.04 8.88
C GLY A 99 8.00 9.89 7.81
N THR A 100 7.74 11.16 8.10
CA THR A 100 7.20 12.11 7.12
C THR A 100 8.17 12.34 5.98
N PHE A 101 9.46 12.55 6.26
CA PHE A 101 10.47 12.71 5.22
C PHE A 101 10.49 11.48 4.28
N PHE A 102 10.51 10.28 4.86
CA PHE A 102 10.43 9.03 4.10
C PHE A 102 9.14 8.92 3.28
N PHE A 103 8.00 9.28 3.83
CA PHE A 103 6.73 9.29 3.09
C PHE A 103 6.75 10.23 1.86
N LEU A 104 7.37 11.40 1.99
CA LEU A 104 7.40 12.42 0.92
C LEU A 104 8.49 12.20 -0.13
N LEU A 105 9.61 11.59 0.27
CA LEU A 105 10.78 11.37 -0.58
C LEU A 105 10.41 10.77 -1.95
N PRO A 106 9.55 9.74 -2.04
CA PRO A 106 8.96 9.25 -3.29
C PRO A 106 8.41 10.31 -4.24
N SER A 107 7.59 11.22 -3.73
CA SER A 107 6.87 12.23 -4.51
C SER A 107 7.79 13.38 -4.90
N ILE A 108 8.65 13.82 -3.98
CA ILE A 108 9.66 14.85 -4.24
C ILE A 108 10.58 14.39 -5.38
N LEU A 109 11.07 13.14 -5.31
CA LEU A 109 11.93 12.60 -6.35
C LEU A 109 11.18 12.34 -7.67
N GLY A 110 9.90 11.97 -7.63
CA GLY A 110 9.07 11.89 -8.83
C GLY A 110 8.93 13.24 -9.54
N LEU A 111 8.78 14.33 -8.80
CA LEU A 111 8.69 15.69 -9.35
C LEU A 111 10.03 16.23 -9.87
N THR A 112 11.13 15.88 -9.21
CA THR A 112 12.46 16.44 -9.49
C THR A 112 13.26 15.59 -10.47
N VAL A 113 13.37 14.29 -10.22
CA VAL A 113 14.15 13.36 -11.04
C VAL A 113 13.27 12.76 -12.15
N GLY A 114 12.01 12.48 -11.85
CA GLY A 114 11.06 11.89 -12.79
C GLY A 114 11.58 10.57 -13.37
N ASP A 115 11.51 10.42 -14.69
CA ASP A 115 11.95 9.21 -15.39
C ASP A 115 13.46 9.10 -15.63
N ARG A 116 14.26 10.02 -15.10
CA ARG A 116 15.71 10.07 -15.32
C ARG A 116 16.51 9.00 -14.55
N TYR A 117 15.84 8.11 -13.83
CA TYR A 117 16.49 6.99 -13.16
C TYR A 117 17.17 6.04 -14.16
N PRO A 118 18.37 5.52 -13.84
CA PRO A 118 19.00 4.49 -14.65
C PRO A 118 18.10 3.26 -14.69
N LYS A 119 17.67 2.89 -15.90
CA LYS A 119 16.75 1.77 -16.11
C LYS A 119 17.54 0.47 -16.22
N LEU A 120 17.29 -0.47 -15.30
CA LEU A 120 18.01 -1.73 -15.18
C LEU A 120 17.06 -2.91 -15.50
N PRO A 121 17.30 -3.68 -16.58
CA PRO A 121 16.48 -4.84 -16.96
C PRO A 121 16.48 -5.97 -15.92
N VAL A 122 17.57 -6.10 -15.16
CA VAL A 122 17.72 -7.12 -14.12
C VAL A 122 16.71 -6.88 -12.99
N ILE A 123 16.57 -5.62 -12.54
CA ILE A 123 15.63 -5.26 -11.48
C ILE A 123 14.19 -5.55 -11.92
N GLY A 124 13.84 -5.21 -13.17
CA GLY A 124 12.50 -5.46 -13.68
C GLY A 124 12.12 -6.93 -13.86
N ARG A 125 13.11 -7.84 -13.82
CA ARG A 125 12.92 -9.30 -13.81
C ARG A 125 12.66 -9.86 -12.42
N ILE A 126 13.35 -9.35 -11.40
CA ILE A 126 13.30 -9.86 -10.01
C ILE A 126 12.22 -9.20 -9.16
N LEU A 127 11.87 -7.94 -9.45
CA LEU A 127 10.94 -7.19 -8.62
C LEU A 127 9.58 -7.88 -8.59
N PRO A 128 9.02 -8.17 -7.40
CA PRO A 128 7.75 -8.87 -7.30
C PRO A 128 6.61 -7.98 -7.83
N LYS A 129 5.69 -8.59 -8.58
CA LYS A 129 4.56 -7.90 -9.24
C LYS A 129 3.24 -8.57 -8.90
N GLY A 130 2.16 -7.79 -8.90
CA GLY A 130 0.80 -8.27 -8.62
C GLY A 130 0.71 -8.97 -7.26
N ALA A 131 0.04 -10.13 -7.23
CA ALA A 131 -0.17 -10.95 -6.04
C ALA A 131 1.14 -11.31 -5.30
N LEU A 132 2.21 -11.64 -6.04
CA LEU A 132 3.52 -11.95 -5.45
C LEU A 132 4.10 -10.78 -4.65
N LYS A 133 3.83 -9.53 -5.08
CA LYS A 133 4.28 -8.34 -4.35
C LYS A 133 3.68 -8.27 -2.97
N ILE A 134 2.41 -8.64 -2.82
CA ILE A 134 1.71 -8.59 -1.53
C ILE A 134 2.34 -9.60 -0.57
N VAL A 135 2.51 -10.83 -1.02
CA VAL A 135 3.15 -11.89 -0.22
C VAL A 135 4.58 -11.51 0.15
N ALA A 136 5.39 -11.09 -0.83
CA ALA A 136 6.76 -10.67 -0.60
C ALA A 136 6.86 -9.50 0.38
N MET A 137 5.95 -8.51 0.30
CA MET A 137 5.92 -7.39 1.24
C MET A 137 5.67 -7.80 2.68
N VAL A 138 4.86 -8.83 2.91
CA VAL A 138 4.62 -9.31 4.28
C VAL A 138 5.82 -10.05 4.84
N PHE A 139 6.48 -10.89 4.05
CA PHE A 139 7.74 -11.52 4.49
C PHE A 139 8.85 -10.49 4.71
N ILE A 140 9.10 -9.60 3.75
CA ILE A 140 10.11 -8.54 3.87
C ILE A 140 9.79 -7.64 5.07
N GLY A 141 8.53 -7.22 5.20
CA GLY A 141 8.07 -6.36 6.28
C GLY A 141 8.24 -7.02 7.65
N SER A 142 7.90 -8.30 7.78
CA SER A 142 8.07 -9.03 9.04
C SER A 142 9.54 -9.26 9.39
N ILE A 143 10.36 -9.72 8.44
CA ILE A 143 11.81 -9.90 8.67
C ILE A 143 12.42 -8.58 9.14
N PHE A 144 12.07 -7.47 8.46
CA PHE A 144 12.56 -6.16 8.81
C PHE A 144 12.00 -5.68 10.16
N ALA A 145 10.73 -5.96 10.48
CA ALA A 145 10.14 -5.62 11.78
C ALA A 145 10.81 -6.37 12.93
N ASN A 146 11.03 -7.68 12.78
CA ASN A 146 11.75 -8.49 13.77
C ASN A 146 13.19 -7.99 13.95
N TRP A 147 13.86 -7.60 12.85
CA TRP A 147 15.19 -6.99 12.93
C TRP A 147 15.17 -5.66 13.69
N VAL A 148 14.19 -4.78 13.38
CA VAL A 148 14.02 -3.49 14.06
C VAL A 148 13.69 -3.69 15.54
N GLU A 149 12.83 -4.64 15.88
CA GLU A 149 12.49 -4.98 17.27
C GLU A 149 13.73 -5.38 18.06
N GLY A 150 14.64 -6.16 17.47
CA GLY A 150 15.92 -6.53 18.08
C GLY A 150 16.90 -5.36 18.30
N LEU A 151 16.62 -4.15 17.81
CA LEU A 151 17.44 -2.95 18.04
C LEU A 151 17.04 -2.17 19.31
N PHE A 152 15.90 -2.49 19.93
CA PHE A 152 15.37 -1.73 21.07
C PHE A 152 15.11 -2.65 22.27
N GLU A 153 15.53 -2.19 23.45
CA GLU A 153 15.29 -2.90 24.72
C GLU A 153 13.96 -2.49 25.36
N THR A 154 13.50 -1.26 25.09
CA THR A 154 12.31 -0.65 25.70
C THR A 154 11.17 -0.51 24.67
N PRO A 155 9.93 -0.92 25.02
CA PRO A 155 8.76 -0.72 24.15
C PRO A 155 8.46 0.75 23.84
N GLU A 156 8.81 1.65 24.75
CA GLU A 156 8.58 3.10 24.62
C GLU A 156 9.36 3.71 23.45
N ASP A 157 10.59 3.25 23.21
CA ASP A 157 11.40 3.70 22.08
C ASP A 157 11.05 2.95 20.79
N PHE A 158 10.65 1.68 20.90
CA PHE A 158 10.32 0.84 19.75
C PHE A 158 9.15 1.40 18.93
N ILE A 159 8.06 1.86 19.56
CA ILE A 159 6.85 2.28 18.84
C ILE A 159 7.14 3.51 17.92
N PRO A 160 7.73 4.61 18.41
CA PRO A 160 8.04 5.74 17.56
C PRO A 160 9.07 5.42 16.47
N TRP A 161 10.10 4.65 16.80
CA TRP A 161 11.13 4.30 15.81
C TRP A 161 10.61 3.36 14.73
N SER A 162 9.71 2.43 15.08
CA SER A 162 9.04 1.55 14.12
C SER A 162 8.26 2.33 13.08
N PHE A 163 7.61 3.44 13.45
CA PHE A 163 6.89 4.29 12.49
C PHE A 163 7.79 4.79 11.36
N ALA A 164 9.01 5.24 11.67
CA ALA A 164 9.95 5.72 10.67
C ALA A 164 10.66 4.57 9.94
N LEU A 165 11.18 3.60 10.69
CA LEU A 165 12.04 2.54 10.13
C LEU A 165 11.26 1.60 9.22
N LEU A 166 10.02 1.23 9.58
CA LEU A 166 9.21 0.31 8.77
C LEU A 166 8.80 0.89 7.39
N ALA A 167 8.99 2.20 7.16
CA ALA A 167 8.82 2.79 5.84
C ALA A 167 9.96 2.40 4.86
N ILE A 168 11.15 2.06 5.38
CA ILE A 168 12.36 1.83 4.57
C ILE A 168 12.21 0.68 3.55
N PRO A 169 11.68 -0.50 3.90
CA PRO A 169 11.53 -1.58 2.91
C PRO A 169 10.60 -1.19 1.75
N GLY A 170 9.53 -0.46 2.05
CA GLY A 170 8.61 0.05 1.04
C GLY A 170 9.28 1.06 0.12
N LEU A 171 10.10 1.96 0.68
CA LEU A 171 10.88 2.92 -0.09
C LEU A 171 11.88 2.25 -1.02
N PHE A 172 12.63 1.28 -0.51
CA PHE A 172 13.60 0.53 -1.29
C PHE A 172 12.94 -0.12 -2.52
N LEU A 173 11.80 -0.79 -2.32
CA LEU A 173 11.07 -1.42 -3.42
C LEU A 173 10.45 -0.41 -4.39
N LYS A 174 10.07 0.78 -3.91
CA LYS A 174 9.62 1.86 -4.79
C LYS A 174 10.77 2.31 -5.70
N PHE A 175 11.94 2.61 -5.17
CA PHE A 175 13.09 3.02 -5.98
C PHE A 175 13.56 1.92 -6.93
N ALA A 176 13.58 0.67 -6.48
CA ALA A 176 13.83 -0.47 -7.35
C ALA A 176 12.78 -0.56 -8.49
N GLY A 177 11.52 -0.23 -8.19
CA GLY A 177 10.46 -0.07 -9.18
C GLY A 177 10.74 1.03 -10.20
N ASP A 178 11.11 2.22 -9.74
CA ASP A 178 11.42 3.38 -10.58
C ASP A 178 12.62 3.12 -11.51
N MET A 179 13.59 2.30 -11.06
CA MET A 179 14.74 1.83 -11.84
C MET A 179 14.43 0.59 -12.71
N SER A 180 13.28 -0.06 -12.58
CA SER A 180 13.00 -1.32 -13.28
C SER A 180 12.63 -1.09 -14.74
N GLN A 181 13.26 -1.83 -15.66
CA GLN A 181 12.88 -1.89 -17.08
C GLN A 181 12.24 -3.24 -17.43
N LYS A 182 11.27 -3.25 -18.36
CA LYS A 182 10.75 -4.51 -18.92
C LYS A 182 11.92 -5.28 -19.57
N PRO A 183 12.20 -6.53 -19.16
CA PRO A 183 13.29 -7.30 -19.74
C PRO A 183 12.96 -7.68 -21.19
N LYS A 184 13.95 -7.59 -22.09
CA LYS A 184 13.80 -7.99 -23.51
C LYS A 184 13.49 -9.48 -23.67
N ASN A 185 14.05 -10.32 -22.79
CA ASN A 185 13.79 -11.77 -22.77
C ASN A 185 13.14 -12.17 -21.43
N ASP A 186 11.88 -12.60 -21.50
CA ASP A 186 11.07 -13.02 -20.36
C ASP A 186 11.20 -14.53 -20.14
N TRP A 187 11.77 -14.91 -18.99
CA TRP A 187 11.97 -16.32 -18.61
C TRP A 187 10.66 -17.09 -18.52
N ARG A 188 9.52 -16.40 -18.34
CA ARG A 188 8.19 -17.02 -18.31
C ARG A 188 7.76 -17.63 -19.65
N ARG A 189 8.47 -17.33 -20.74
CA ARG A 189 8.21 -17.89 -22.07
C ARG A 189 8.86 -19.25 -22.30
N THR A 190 9.86 -19.64 -21.50
CA THR A 190 10.45 -20.98 -21.58
C THR A 190 9.52 -22.02 -20.94
N ASP A 191 9.62 -23.28 -21.36
CA ASP A 191 8.76 -24.36 -20.83
C ASP A 191 8.94 -24.57 -19.32
N PHE A 192 10.19 -24.50 -18.86
CA PHE A 192 10.51 -24.52 -17.43
C PHE A 192 9.90 -23.30 -16.70
N GLY A 193 10.09 -22.10 -17.25
CA GLY A 193 9.58 -20.87 -16.63
C GLY A 193 8.07 -20.82 -16.55
N ARG A 194 7.36 -21.35 -17.56
CA ARG A 194 5.90 -21.48 -17.54
C ARG A 194 5.41 -22.41 -16.45
N THR A 195 6.10 -23.54 -16.25
CA THR A 195 5.76 -24.52 -15.20
C THR A 195 5.96 -23.92 -13.82
N VAL A 196 7.13 -23.29 -13.58
CA VAL A 196 7.41 -22.57 -12.33
C VAL A 196 6.40 -21.46 -12.08
N TYR A 197 6.00 -20.71 -13.10
CA TYR A 197 5.01 -19.64 -12.97
C TYR A 197 3.62 -20.17 -12.56
N ARG A 198 3.19 -21.30 -13.12
CA ARG A 198 1.88 -21.91 -12.78
C ARG A 198 1.88 -22.47 -11.36
N VAL A 199 2.88 -23.29 -11.02
CA VAL A 199 2.97 -23.90 -9.69
C VAL A 199 3.18 -22.83 -8.62
N GLY A 200 4.09 -21.88 -8.88
CA GLY A 200 4.32 -20.73 -8.01
C GLY A 200 3.06 -19.87 -7.83
N GLY A 201 2.27 -19.68 -8.90
CA GLY A 201 0.98 -18.98 -8.83
C GLY A 201 -0.01 -19.63 -7.86
N ILE A 202 -0.11 -20.96 -7.85
CA ILE A 202 -0.96 -21.71 -6.92
C ILE A 202 -0.46 -21.52 -5.48
N VAL A 203 0.85 -21.62 -5.25
CA VAL A 203 1.44 -21.39 -3.92
C VAL A 203 1.14 -19.98 -3.42
N ILE A 204 1.35 -18.96 -4.27
CA ILE A 204 1.06 -17.56 -3.95
C ILE A 204 -0.42 -17.38 -3.60
N TYR A 205 -1.33 -18.02 -4.36
CA TYR A 205 -2.76 -17.97 -4.08
C TYR A 205 -3.09 -18.54 -2.70
N ILE A 206 -2.54 -19.70 -2.35
CA ILE A 206 -2.72 -20.32 -1.03
C ILE A 206 -2.21 -19.39 0.06
N LEU A 207 -1.02 -18.81 -0.09
CA LEU A 207 -0.45 -17.87 0.88
C LEU A 207 -1.37 -16.66 1.08
N ILE A 208 -1.91 -16.07 0.01
CA ILE A 208 -2.84 -14.95 0.11
C ILE A 208 -4.13 -15.34 0.85
N VAL A 209 -4.70 -16.51 0.57
CA VAL A 209 -5.88 -16.99 1.29
C VAL A 209 -5.59 -17.10 2.78
N GLN A 210 -4.42 -17.63 3.16
CA GLN A 210 -4.01 -17.75 4.56
C GLN A 210 -3.82 -16.37 5.22
N MET A 211 -3.23 -15.41 4.53
CA MET A 211 -3.13 -14.02 5.01
C MET A 211 -4.50 -13.39 5.28
N VAL A 212 -5.46 -13.60 4.36
CA VAL A 212 -6.83 -13.09 4.53
C VAL A 212 -7.55 -13.75 5.70
N ARG A 213 -7.24 -15.02 5.99
CA ARG A 213 -7.76 -15.73 7.17
C ARG A 213 -7.10 -15.29 8.49
N GLY A 214 -6.13 -14.37 8.43
CA GLY A 214 -5.41 -13.89 9.60
C GLY A 214 -4.31 -14.84 10.08
N VAL A 215 -3.88 -15.79 9.24
CA VAL A 215 -2.71 -16.61 9.56
C VAL A 215 -1.47 -15.75 9.44
N ASP A 216 -0.69 -15.70 10.53
CA ASP A 216 0.61 -15.08 10.52
C ASP A 216 1.60 -15.96 9.75
N LEU A 217 1.77 -15.65 8.46
CA LEU A 217 2.73 -16.35 7.60
C LEU A 217 4.18 -16.11 8.02
N ALA A 218 4.44 -15.03 8.74
CA ALA A 218 5.77 -14.66 9.16
C ALA A 218 6.26 -15.50 10.34
N ALA A 219 5.34 -16.02 11.17
CA ALA A 219 5.65 -17.00 12.20
C ALA A 219 6.13 -18.37 11.66
N TRP A 220 6.15 -18.55 10.33
CA TRP A 220 6.69 -19.75 9.68
C TRP A 220 8.18 -19.62 9.31
N LEU A 221 8.77 -18.43 9.51
CA LEU A 221 10.20 -18.17 9.39
C LEU A 221 10.92 -18.40 10.72
#